data_AF-A0A950DQY7-F1
#
_entry.id   AF-A0A950DQY7-F1
#
_cell.length_a   1.000
_cell.length_b   1.000
_cell.length_c   1.000
_cell.angle_alpha   90.00
_cell.angle_beta   90.00
_cell.angle_gamma   90.00
#
_symmetry.space_group_name_H-M   'P 1'
#
loop_
_entity.id
_entity.type
_entity.pdbx_description
1 polymer ?
#
loop_
_entity_poly.entity_id
_entity_poly.type
_entity_poly.pdbx_seq_one_letter_code
_entity_poly.pdbx_strand_id
1 'polypeptide(L)'
;MDARLARLNDVTFDPNASAVLGQSDLDGRKVYSVSTSLHGNTVIVYYDADTWLIDGADVGSETLRYGAYHRFDGVAVPVAIEETTADRSISVKVDKVDFAPVTASLFNPPLQREPIFPKQSSTVDMNFDSPHGLIVCAVSVNGHPAHFLVDSGSTTSVIDLDMAQKLGLPQGGHSKVEGATTFVGTVARIDSFEIAGIRFEPFYVQAVPLRLPSRI
;
A
#
# COMPACT_ATOMS: atom_id res chain seq x y z
N MET A 1 -2.78 1.03 -8.04
CA MET A 1 -1.41 0.79 -8.49
C MET A 1 -0.57 1.83 -7.78
N ASP A 2 0.11 1.42 -6.70
CA ASP A 2 0.93 2.32 -5.89
C ASP A 2 2.21 2.55 -6.69
N ALA A 3 2.18 3.50 -7.62
CA ALA A 3 3.34 3.91 -8.40
C ALA A 3 4.28 4.74 -7.51
N ARG A 4 4.76 4.12 -6.42
CA ARG A 4 5.98 4.55 -5.77
C ARG A 4 7.02 4.40 -6.86
N LEU A 5 7.54 5.50 -7.37
CA LEU A 5 8.72 5.51 -8.23
C LEU A 5 9.84 4.87 -7.41
N ALA A 6 9.88 3.55 -7.53
CA ALA A 6 10.80 2.59 -7.01
C ALA A 6 10.99 2.55 -5.48
N ARG A 7 10.95 1.32 -4.93
CA ARG A 7 10.97 0.97 -3.49
C ARG A 7 12.09 1.59 -2.64
N LEU A 8 13.06 2.29 -3.23
CA LEU A 8 14.18 2.90 -2.52
C LEU A 8 13.85 4.23 -1.85
N ASN A 9 12.66 4.81 -2.06
CA ASN A 9 12.25 6.02 -1.34
C ASN A 9 12.22 5.84 0.20
N ASP A 10 12.05 4.59 0.66
CA ASP A 10 12.02 4.24 2.08
C ASP A 10 13.42 3.87 2.63
N VAL A 11 14.43 3.77 1.75
CA VAL A 11 15.81 3.47 2.18
C VAL A 11 16.40 4.70 2.84
N THR A 12 16.75 4.53 4.12
CA THR A 12 17.46 5.54 4.89
C THR A 12 18.92 5.14 5.05
N PHE A 13 19.81 6.13 4.97
CA PHE A 13 21.23 5.94 5.22
C PHE A 13 21.54 6.49 6.61
N ASP A 14 21.66 5.60 7.59
CA ASP A 14 22.12 5.95 8.94
C ASP A 14 23.65 5.94 8.95
N PRO A 15 24.34 7.06 9.23
CA PRO A 15 25.79 7.10 9.26
C PRO A 15 26.44 6.11 10.24
N ASN A 16 25.71 5.60 11.23
CA ASN A 16 26.21 4.60 12.18
C ASN A 16 25.94 3.15 11.77
N ALA A 17 25.01 2.92 10.84
CA ALA A 17 24.58 1.57 10.44
C ALA A 17 24.80 1.29 8.94
N SER A 18 25.06 2.33 8.14
CA SER A 18 25.37 2.22 6.72
C SER A 18 26.89 2.22 6.48
N ALA A 19 27.34 1.46 5.48
CA ALA A 19 28.75 1.34 5.17
C ALA A 19 28.99 1.30 3.66
N VAL A 20 29.99 2.06 3.20
CA VAL A 20 30.52 1.91 1.83
C VAL A 20 31.34 0.62 1.80
N LEU A 21 30.90 -0.35 1.00
CA LEU A 21 31.58 -1.63 0.82
C LEU A 21 32.75 -1.55 -0.17
N GLY A 22 32.80 -0.47 -0.95
CA GLY A 22 33.82 -0.22 -1.95
C GLY A 22 33.24 -0.23 -3.37
N GLN A 23 34.15 -0.35 -4.33
CA GLN A 23 33.79 -0.40 -5.75
C GLN A 23 33.68 -1.86 -6.20
N SER A 24 32.66 -2.16 -7.00
CA SER A 24 32.40 -3.48 -7.58
C SER A 24 31.99 -3.35 -9.04
N ASP A 25 31.83 -4.50 -9.71
CA ASP A 25 31.22 -4.58 -11.04
C ASP A 25 29.76 -5.03 -10.91
N LEU A 26 28.85 -4.31 -11.57
CA LEU A 26 27.45 -4.66 -11.71
C LEU A 26 27.08 -4.57 -13.19
N ASP A 27 26.70 -5.70 -13.79
CA ASP A 27 26.31 -5.80 -15.21
C ASP A 27 27.34 -5.16 -16.18
N GLY A 28 28.62 -5.33 -15.86
CA GLY A 28 29.73 -4.79 -16.66
C GLY A 28 30.05 -3.31 -16.42
N ARG A 29 29.42 -2.67 -15.43
CA ARG A 29 29.66 -1.28 -15.04
C ARG A 29 30.29 -1.20 -13.66
N LYS A 30 31.09 -0.15 -13.44
CA LYS A 30 31.67 0.13 -12.13
C LYS A 30 30.65 0.84 -11.25
N VAL A 31 30.45 0.30 -10.05
CA VAL A 31 29.53 0.86 -9.06
C VAL A 31 30.19 0.98 -7.69
N TYR A 32 29.76 1.96 -6.89
CA TYR A 32 29.96 1.96 -5.45
C TYR A 32 28.81 1.20 -4.78
N SER A 33 29.16 0.21 -3.96
CA SER A 33 28.21 -0.56 -3.17
C SER A 33 28.10 0.03 -1.77
N VAL A 34 26.88 0.34 -1.32
CA VAL A 34 26.60 0.87 0.02
C VAL A 34 25.62 -0.06 0.73
N SER A 35 26.04 -0.62 1.84
CA SER A 35 25.19 -1.41 2.73
C SER A 35 24.38 -0.51 3.64
N THR A 36 23.10 -0.81 3.84
CA THR A 36 22.21 -0.17 4.82
C THR A 36 21.10 -1.16 5.24
N SER A 37 20.07 -0.69 5.96
CA SER A 37 18.92 -1.51 6.35
C SER A 37 17.58 -0.93 5.89
N LEU A 38 16.65 -1.81 5.53
CA LEU A 38 15.26 -1.48 5.22
C LEU A 38 14.36 -2.53 5.87
N HIS A 39 13.48 -2.11 6.77
CA HIS A 39 12.56 -2.99 7.52
C HIS A 39 13.27 -4.20 8.18
N GLY A 40 14.48 -3.97 8.73
CA GLY A 40 15.28 -5.00 9.39
C GLY A 40 16.08 -5.91 8.45
N ASN A 41 15.95 -5.75 7.13
CA ASN A 41 16.75 -6.47 6.14
C ASN A 41 17.97 -5.64 5.74
N THR A 42 19.10 -6.30 5.50
CA THR A 42 20.25 -5.68 4.85
C THR A 42 19.91 -5.37 3.39
N VAL A 43 20.26 -4.15 2.97
CA VAL A 43 20.11 -3.66 1.60
C VAL A 43 21.47 -3.24 1.08
N ILE A 44 21.84 -3.70 -0.11
CA ILE A 44 23.01 -3.20 -0.83
C ILE A 44 22.53 -2.29 -1.95
N VAL A 45 22.81 -1.00 -1.85
CA VAL A 45 22.47 0.00 -2.87
C VAL A 45 23.69 0.24 -3.75
N TYR A 46 23.47 0.25 -5.05
CA TYR A 46 24.51 0.44 -6.06
C TYR A 46 24.42 1.83 -6.67
N TYR A 47 25.53 2.56 -6.66
CA TYR A 47 25.66 3.86 -7.31
C TYR A 47 26.64 3.73 -8.47
N ASP A 48 26.22 4.11 -9.67
CA ASP A 48 27.10 4.18 -10.84
C ASP A 48 28.31 5.08 -10.52
N ALA A 49 29.52 4.58 -10.72
CA ALA A 49 30.75 5.25 -10.25
C ALA A 49 31.07 6.54 -11.02
N ASP A 50 30.54 6.69 -12.23
CA ASP A 50 30.79 7.86 -13.09
C ASP A 50 29.73 8.95 -12.89
N THR A 51 28.46 8.53 -12.81
CA THR A 51 27.30 9.46 -12.78
C THR A 51 26.75 9.70 -11.38
N TRP A 52 27.11 8.86 -10.40
CA TRP A 52 26.55 8.85 -9.05
C TRP A 52 25.04 8.61 -8.98
N LEU A 53 24.43 8.17 -10.09
CA LEU A 53 23.03 7.77 -10.12
C LEU A 53 22.88 6.37 -9.51
N ILE A 54 21.71 6.11 -8.94
CA ILE A 54 21.42 4.79 -8.35
C ILE A 54 21.20 3.79 -9.49
N ASP A 55 21.97 2.73 -9.53
CA ASP A 55 21.81 1.64 -10.48
C ASP A 55 20.81 0.58 -10.00
N GLY A 56 20.54 0.55 -8.70
CA GLY A 56 19.58 -0.37 -8.11
C GLY A 56 19.92 -0.73 -6.68
N ALA A 57 19.30 -1.80 -6.19
CA ALA A 57 19.63 -2.40 -4.92
C ALA A 57 19.31 -3.89 -4.87
N ASP A 58 19.95 -4.59 -3.95
CA ASP A 58 19.58 -5.95 -3.55
C ASP A 58 19.02 -5.93 -2.13
N VAL A 59 17.84 -6.51 -1.94
CA VAL A 59 17.10 -6.56 -0.66
C VAL A 59 16.73 -8.01 -0.37
N GLY A 60 17.53 -8.69 0.47
CA GLY A 60 17.34 -10.12 0.70
C GLY A 60 17.49 -10.93 -0.60
N SER A 61 16.42 -11.57 -1.06
CA SER A 61 16.36 -12.30 -2.34
C SER A 61 15.79 -11.48 -3.49
N GLU A 62 15.40 -10.22 -3.24
CA GLU A 62 14.88 -9.32 -4.27
C GLU A 62 16.00 -8.48 -4.87
N THR A 63 15.89 -8.22 -6.17
CA THR A 63 16.81 -7.43 -6.96
C THR A 63 16.03 -6.33 -7.65
N LEU A 64 16.45 -5.08 -7.49
CA LEU A 64 15.90 -3.92 -8.17
C LEU A 64 16.98 -3.29 -9.03
N ARG A 65 16.69 -3.00 -10.30
CA ARG A 65 17.63 -2.34 -11.22
C ARG A 65 16.97 -1.15 -11.89
N TYR A 66 17.71 -0.06 -11.96
CA TYR A 66 17.34 1.17 -12.66
C TYR A 66 18.18 1.30 -13.93
N GLY A 67 17.51 1.67 -15.01
CA GLY A 67 18.14 1.83 -16.30
C GLY A 67 17.50 2.96 -17.11
N ALA A 68 18.14 3.24 -18.25
CA ALA A 68 17.67 4.21 -19.23
C ALA A 68 17.33 5.59 -18.61
N TYR A 69 18.23 6.13 -17.79
CA TYR A 69 18.01 7.44 -17.19
C TYR A 69 17.81 8.54 -18.23
N HIS A 70 16.70 9.26 -18.11
CA HIS A 70 16.41 10.46 -18.91
C HIS A 70 16.36 11.69 -17.99
N ARG A 71 16.65 12.87 -18.55
CA ARG A 71 16.51 14.13 -17.82
C ARG A 71 15.17 14.78 -18.12
N PHE A 72 14.42 15.09 -17.07
CA PHE A 72 13.17 15.85 -17.11
C PHE A 72 13.39 17.09 -16.24
N ASP A 73 13.28 18.29 -16.82
CA ASP A 73 13.59 19.56 -16.14
C ASP A 73 14.91 19.55 -15.34
N GLY A 74 15.93 18.90 -15.91
CA GLY A 74 17.27 18.77 -15.31
C GLY A 74 17.40 17.62 -14.29
N VAL A 75 16.32 17.01 -13.83
CA VAL A 75 16.33 15.87 -12.89
C VAL A 75 16.49 14.58 -13.67
N ALA A 76 17.49 13.77 -13.31
CA ALA A 76 17.67 12.43 -13.88
C ALA A 76 16.66 11.46 -13.25
N VAL A 77 15.86 10.81 -14.08
CA VAL A 77 14.83 9.85 -13.66
C VAL A 77 15.04 8.54 -14.42
N PRO A 78 15.06 7.37 -13.75
CA PRO A 78 15.13 6.09 -14.44
C PRO A 78 13.80 5.82 -15.14
N VAL A 79 13.83 5.53 -16.44
CA VAL A 79 12.60 5.25 -17.21
C VAL A 79 12.39 3.77 -17.51
N ALA A 80 13.35 2.93 -17.12
CA ALA A 80 13.23 1.48 -17.12
C ALA A 80 13.63 0.96 -15.74
N ILE A 81 12.76 0.18 -15.10
CA ILE A 81 12.98 -0.38 -13.77
C ILE A 81 12.62 -1.86 -13.82
N GLU A 82 13.52 -2.72 -13.34
CA GLU A 82 13.29 -4.16 -13.25
C GLU A 82 13.34 -4.58 -11.78
N GLU A 83 12.27 -5.19 -11.27
CA GLU A 83 12.21 -5.85 -9.97
C GLU A 83 12.16 -7.36 -10.21
N THR A 84 13.10 -8.09 -9.64
CA THR A 84 13.17 -9.56 -9.73
C THR A 84 13.18 -10.16 -8.34
N THR A 85 12.36 -11.17 -8.13
CA THR A 85 12.38 -12.06 -6.96
C THR A 85 12.64 -13.49 -7.43
N ALA A 86 12.64 -14.46 -6.53
CA ALA A 86 12.81 -15.87 -6.88
C ALA A 86 11.71 -16.41 -7.81
N ASP A 87 10.51 -15.82 -7.76
CA ASP A 87 9.30 -16.33 -8.40
C ASP A 87 8.67 -15.39 -9.44
N ARG A 88 9.09 -14.12 -9.48
CA ARG A 88 8.55 -13.12 -10.42
C ARG A 88 9.58 -12.13 -10.91
N SER A 89 9.27 -11.53 -12.06
CA SER A 89 9.96 -10.36 -12.59
C SER A 89 8.92 -9.32 -13.02
N ILE A 90 9.11 -8.08 -12.62
CA ILE A 90 8.24 -6.94 -12.90
C ILE A 90 9.06 -5.86 -13.58
N SER A 91 8.64 -5.49 -14.79
CA SER A 91 9.23 -4.38 -15.55
C SER A 91 8.31 -3.17 -15.47
N VAL A 92 8.84 -2.01 -15.07
CA VAL A 92 8.14 -0.74 -15.01
C VAL A 92 8.79 0.23 -15.99
N LYS A 93 7.95 0.83 -16.85
CA LYS A 93 8.36 1.85 -17.80
C LYS A 93 7.75 3.20 -17.43
N VAL A 94 8.56 4.25 -17.41
CA VAL A 94 8.10 5.62 -17.19
C VAL A 94 7.98 6.32 -18.53
N ASP A 95 6.73 6.53 -18.99
CA ASP A 95 6.49 7.18 -20.28
C ASP A 95 6.53 8.72 -20.19
N LYS A 96 6.20 9.29 -19.04
CA LYS A 96 6.13 10.74 -18.83
C LYS A 96 6.44 11.12 -17.39
N VAL A 97 7.16 12.23 -17.21
CA VAL A 97 7.39 12.89 -15.93
C VAL A 97 7.04 14.36 -16.10
N ASP A 98 6.21 14.88 -15.20
CA ASP A 98 5.84 16.29 -15.14
C ASP A 98 6.21 16.84 -13.75
N PHE A 99 6.98 17.92 -13.71
CA PHE A 99 7.22 18.67 -12.48
C PHE A 99 6.24 19.84 -12.42
N ALA A 100 5.19 19.68 -11.62
CA ALA A 100 4.21 20.74 -11.38
C ALA A 100 4.30 21.19 -9.92
N PRO A 101 4.10 22.50 -9.64
CA PRO A 101 3.85 22.95 -8.27
C PRO A 101 2.63 22.21 -7.72
N VAL A 102 2.84 21.45 -6.65
CA VAL A 102 1.76 20.80 -5.91
C VAL A 102 1.43 21.63 -4.67
N THR A 103 0.14 21.79 -4.39
CA THR A 103 -0.31 22.43 -3.15
C THR A 103 -0.44 21.36 -2.07
N ALA A 104 -0.20 21.72 -0.80
CA ALA A 104 -0.37 20.79 0.32
C ALA A 104 -1.78 20.17 0.35
N SER A 105 -2.79 20.93 -0.09
CA SER A 105 -4.18 20.47 -0.21
C SER A 105 -4.38 19.29 -1.17
N LEU A 106 -3.48 19.08 -2.14
CA LEU A 106 -3.54 17.91 -3.03
C LEU A 106 -3.29 16.59 -2.26
N PHE A 107 -2.59 16.68 -1.13
CA PHE A 107 -2.29 15.56 -0.24
C PHE A 107 -3.26 15.46 0.94
N ASN A 108 -4.23 16.38 1.05
CA ASN A 108 -5.28 16.22 2.05
C ASN A 108 -6.02 14.91 1.76
N PRO A 109 -6.34 14.12 2.79
CA PRO A 109 -7.19 12.96 2.59
C PRO A 109 -8.50 13.42 1.93
N PRO A 110 -9.08 12.63 1.02
CA PRO A 110 -10.37 12.97 0.46
C PRO A 110 -11.38 13.10 1.61
N LEU A 111 -12.14 14.20 1.62
CA LEU A 111 -13.14 14.50 2.66
C LEU A 111 -14.11 13.33 2.92
N GLN A 112 -14.33 12.49 1.92
CA GLN A 112 -15.15 11.28 1.99
C GLN A 112 -14.69 10.25 3.04
N ARG A 113 -13.47 10.37 3.60
CA ARG A 113 -12.95 9.43 4.60
C ARG A 113 -13.07 9.93 6.05
N GLU A 114 -13.57 11.14 6.27
CA GLU A 114 -13.67 11.67 7.63
C GLU A 114 -14.88 11.09 8.37
N PRO A 115 -14.68 10.54 9.59
CA PRO A 115 -15.79 10.09 10.42
C PRO A 115 -16.63 11.29 10.89
N ILE A 116 -17.95 11.16 10.73
CA ILE A 116 -18.94 12.08 11.30
C ILE A 116 -19.27 11.57 12.71
N PHE A 117 -18.72 12.24 13.72
CA PHE A 117 -19.01 11.93 15.12
C PHE A 117 -20.36 12.48 15.59
N PRO A 118 -20.95 11.88 16.64
CA PRO A 118 -22.06 12.50 17.36
C PRO A 118 -21.73 13.94 17.78
N LYS A 119 -22.75 14.81 17.81
CA LYS A 119 -22.58 16.23 18.16
C LYS A 119 -21.82 16.38 19.48
N GLN A 120 -20.84 17.28 19.49
CA GLN A 120 -20.02 17.61 20.66
C GLN A 120 -19.16 16.45 21.17
N SER A 121 -18.92 15.42 20.35
CA SER A 121 -18.02 14.32 20.70
C SER A 121 -16.88 14.17 19.69
N SER A 122 -15.73 13.72 20.18
CA SER A 122 -14.59 13.25 19.39
C SER A 122 -14.24 11.78 19.67
N THR A 123 -15.04 11.12 20.52
CA THR A 123 -14.86 9.72 20.94
C THR A 123 -16.22 9.06 21.11
N VAL A 124 -16.30 7.73 20.99
CA VAL A 124 -17.51 6.97 21.30
C VAL A 124 -17.14 5.71 22.08
N ASP A 125 -18.03 5.28 22.97
CA ASP A 125 -17.95 3.96 23.57
C ASP A 125 -18.55 2.92 22.61
N MET A 126 -17.83 1.84 22.37
CA MET A 126 -18.24 0.77 21.46
C MET A 126 -18.29 -0.55 22.21
N ASN A 127 -19.47 -1.16 22.22
CA ASN A 127 -19.62 -2.55 22.64
C ASN A 127 -19.22 -3.47 21.49
N PHE A 128 -18.60 -4.60 21.82
CA PHE A 128 -18.24 -5.63 20.86
C PHE A 128 -18.43 -7.01 21.49
N ASP A 129 -18.70 -7.99 20.63
CA ASP A 129 -18.63 -9.40 20.99
C ASP A 129 -17.21 -9.91 20.70
N SER A 130 -16.77 -10.93 21.47
CA SER A 130 -15.45 -11.53 21.31
C SER A 130 -15.48 -13.03 21.00
N PRO A 131 -16.23 -13.50 19.99
CA PRO A 131 -16.23 -14.91 19.64
C PRO A 131 -14.84 -15.31 19.18
N HIS A 132 -14.30 -16.38 19.78
CA HIS A 132 -12.97 -16.90 19.47
C HIS A 132 -11.83 -15.87 19.62
N GLY A 133 -12.02 -14.84 20.46
CA GLY A 133 -11.03 -13.78 20.67
C GLY A 133 -10.98 -12.72 19.57
N LEU A 134 -11.95 -12.72 18.65
CA LEU A 134 -12.06 -11.73 17.58
C LEU A 134 -12.98 -10.59 17.99
N ILE A 135 -12.60 -9.33 17.77
CA ILE A 135 -13.46 -8.18 18.06
C ILE A 135 -14.51 -8.06 16.94
N VAL A 136 -15.76 -8.40 17.25
CA VAL A 136 -16.92 -8.29 16.35
C VAL A 136 -17.80 -7.13 16.78
N CYS A 137 -18.01 -6.19 15.87
CA CYS A 137 -18.81 -4.99 16.11
C CYS A 137 -20.10 -5.05 15.30
N ALA A 138 -21.21 -4.69 15.94
CA ALA A 138 -22.46 -4.42 15.23
C ALA A 138 -22.34 -3.10 14.46
N VAL A 139 -22.74 -3.13 13.19
CA VAL A 139 -22.70 -1.97 12.29
C VAL A 139 -24.01 -1.84 11.50
N SER A 140 -24.20 -0.69 10.87
CA SER A 140 -25.24 -0.47 9.87
C SER A 140 -24.60 -0.15 8.52
N VAL A 141 -24.98 -0.90 7.48
CA VAL A 141 -24.56 -0.70 6.09
C VAL A 141 -25.77 -0.29 5.28
N ASN A 142 -25.82 0.96 4.82
CA ASN A 142 -26.98 1.54 4.14
C ASN A 142 -28.30 1.33 4.91
N GLY A 143 -28.27 1.39 6.25
CA GLY A 143 -29.43 1.15 7.10
C GLY A 143 -29.69 -0.33 7.45
N HIS A 144 -28.96 -1.27 6.85
CA HIS A 144 -29.10 -2.69 7.14
C HIS A 144 -28.12 -3.14 8.25
N PRO A 145 -28.58 -3.88 9.27
CA PRO A 145 -27.71 -4.39 10.31
C PRO A 145 -26.73 -5.44 9.74
N ALA A 146 -25.47 -5.33 10.13
CA ALA A 146 -24.41 -6.28 9.81
C ALA A 146 -23.40 -6.39 10.96
N HIS A 147 -22.47 -7.33 10.85
CA HIS A 147 -21.36 -7.49 11.79
C HIS A 147 -20.04 -7.37 11.05
N PHE A 148 -19.11 -6.60 11.61
CA PHE A 148 -17.77 -6.39 11.06
C PHE A 148 -16.73 -6.84 12.09
N LEU A 149 -15.66 -7.44 11.59
CA LEU A 149 -14.46 -7.73 12.37
C LEU A 149 -13.56 -6.51 12.38
N VAL A 150 -13.00 -6.17 13.55
CA VAL A 150 -11.96 -5.15 13.63
C VAL A 150 -10.61 -5.79 13.33
N ASP A 151 -9.97 -5.34 12.25
CA ASP A 151 -8.64 -5.78 11.84
C ASP A 151 -7.73 -4.55 11.69
N SER A 152 -6.75 -4.42 12.57
CA SER A 152 -5.74 -3.35 12.50
C SER A 152 -4.61 -3.64 11.50
N GLY A 153 -4.58 -4.84 10.90
CA GLY A 153 -3.53 -5.29 9.98
C GLY A 153 -3.78 -4.94 8.51
N SER A 154 -4.96 -4.44 8.15
CA SER A 154 -5.30 -4.14 6.75
C SER A 154 -5.30 -2.64 6.46
N THR A 155 -4.75 -2.26 5.30
CA THR A 155 -4.86 -0.89 4.77
C THR A 155 -6.27 -0.50 4.36
N THR A 156 -7.16 -1.47 4.15
CA THR A 156 -8.54 -1.24 3.70
C THR A 156 -9.51 -2.21 4.36
N SER A 157 -10.72 -1.74 4.67
CA SER A 157 -11.79 -2.62 5.16
C SER A 157 -12.28 -3.56 4.06
N VAL A 158 -12.68 -4.77 4.47
CA VAL A 158 -13.09 -5.86 3.59
C VAL A 158 -14.51 -6.29 3.94
N ILE A 159 -15.29 -6.64 2.93
CA ILE A 159 -16.61 -7.28 3.08
C ILE A 159 -16.62 -8.59 2.31
N ASP A 160 -17.34 -9.58 2.82
CA ASP A 160 -17.57 -10.81 2.07
C ASP A 160 -18.36 -10.51 0.78
N LEU A 161 -17.92 -11.10 -0.34
CA LEU A 161 -18.52 -10.86 -1.64
C LEU A 161 -20.02 -11.19 -1.68
N ASP A 162 -20.44 -12.29 -1.04
CA ASP A 162 -21.84 -12.70 -1.03
C ASP A 162 -22.68 -11.73 -0.19
N MET A 163 -22.11 -11.20 0.90
CA MET A 163 -22.75 -10.16 1.69
C MET A 163 -22.90 -8.85 0.91
N ALA A 164 -21.87 -8.42 0.17
CA ALA A 164 -21.95 -7.22 -0.67
C ALA A 164 -23.03 -7.36 -1.75
N GLN A 165 -23.16 -8.54 -2.35
CA GLN A 165 -24.23 -8.85 -3.30
C GLN A 165 -25.61 -8.85 -2.64
N LYS A 166 -25.74 -9.48 -1.46
CA LYS A 166 -26.98 -9.53 -0.68
C LYS A 166 -27.48 -8.14 -0.29
N LEU A 167 -26.56 -7.23 0.05
CA LEU A 167 -26.85 -5.84 0.37
C LEU A 167 -27.05 -4.95 -0.87
N GLY A 168 -26.90 -5.50 -2.08
CA GLY A 168 -27.06 -4.76 -3.33
C GLY A 168 -26.04 -3.64 -3.52
N LEU A 169 -24.84 -3.77 -2.96
CA LEU A 169 -23.82 -2.73 -3.02
C LEU A 169 -23.31 -2.55 -4.46
N PRO A 170 -23.20 -1.30 -4.97
CA PRO A 170 -22.53 -1.03 -6.24
C PRO A 170 -21.08 -1.54 -6.19
N GLN A 171 -20.71 -2.35 -7.18
CA GLN A 171 -19.38 -2.94 -7.28
C GLN A 171 -18.72 -2.55 -8.61
N GLY A 172 -17.41 -2.32 -8.57
CA GLY A 172 -16.62 -2.00 -9.76
C GLY A 172 -15.11 -2.12 -9.52
N GLY A 173 -14.35 -2.02 -10.60
CA GLY A 173 -12.89 -2.17 -10.57
C GLY A 173 -12.42 -3.58 -10.19
N HIS A 174 -11.11 -3.70 -10.01
CA HIS A 174 -10.47 -4.94 -9.58
C HIS A 174 -9.83 -4.74 -8.21
N SER A 175 -10.07 -5.69 -7.31
CA SER A 175 -9.45 -5.74 -5.99
C SER A 175 -8.63 -7.03 -5.85
N LYS A 176 -7.45 -6.90 -5.27
CA LYS A 176 -6.59 -8.00 -4.85
C LYS A 176 -6.26 -7.77 -3.38
N VAL A 177 -6.54 -8.77 -2.54
CA VAL A 177 -6.28 -8.74 -1.10
C VAL A 177 -5.30 -9.85 -0.78
N GLU A 178 -4.20 -9.51 -0.14
CA GLU A 178 -3.15 -10.44 0.26
C GLU A 178 -3.20 -10.63 1.77
N GLY A 179 -3.43 -11.87 2.20
CA GLY A 179 -3.33 -12.32 3.59
C GLY A 179 -2.64 -13.68 3.66
N ALA A 180 -3.16 -14.62 4.45
CA ALA A 180 -2.69 -16.02 4.42
C ALA A 180 -2.88 -16.69 3.06
N THR A 181 -3.81 -16.18 2.26
CA THR A 181 -4.02 -16.53 0.86
C THR A 181 -4.33 -15.26 0.07
N THR A 182 -4.21 -15.33 -1.25
CA THR A 182 -4.61 -14.25 -2.15
C THR A 182 -6.09 -14.39 -2.50
N PHE A 183 -6.84 -13.30 -2.29
CA PHE A 183 -8.22 -13.19 -2.75
C PHE A 183 -8.33 -12.15 -3.87
N VAL A 184 -9.17 -12.44 -4.85
CA VAL A 184 -9.50 -11.53 -5.96
C VAL A 184 -10.98 -11.21 -5.89
N GLY A 185 -11.33 -9.95 -6.11
CA GLY A 185 -12.70 -9.48 -6.10
C GLY A 185 -12.83 -8.07 -6.67
N THR A 186 -13.76 -7.30 -6.12
CA THR A 186 -14.12 -5.96 -6.60
C THR A 186 -13.98 -4.93 -5.48
N VAL A 187 -14.13 -3.66 -5.81
CA VAL A 187 -14.35 -2.61 -4.82
C VAL A 187 -15.85 -2.36 -4.74
N ALA A 188 -16.41 -2.39 -3.52
CA ALA A 188 -17.79 -2.04 -3.27
C ALA A 188 -17.90 -0.66 -2.62
N ARG A 189 -18.95 0.07 -2.99
CA ARG A 189 -19.31 1.36 -2.38
C ARG A 189 -20.46 1.15 -1.41
N ILE A 190 -20.29 1.68 -0.20
CA ILE A 190 -21.32 1.81 0.83
C ILE A 190 -21.65 3.30 0.93
N ASP A 191 -22.93 3.67 0.82
CA ASP A 191 -23.33 5.08 0.87
C ASP A 191 -23.34 5.61 2.30
N SER A 192 -23.72 4.77 3.28
CA SER A 192 -23.63 5.08 4.71
C SER A 192 -23.15 3.87 5.48
N PHE A 193 -22.02 4.00 6.17
CA PHE A 193 -21.52 3.01 7.13
C PHE A 193 -21.57 3.62 8.54
N GLU A 194 -22.22 2.95 9.48
CA GLU A 194 -22.35 3.43 10.86
C GLU A 194 -21.86 2.38 11.87
N ILE A 195 -21.05 2.81 12.83
CA ILE A 195 -20.52 1.99 13.92
C ILE A 195 -20.45 2.81 15.20
N ALA A 196 -21.10 2.35 16.28
CA ALA A 196 -21.17 3.06 17.56
C ALA A 196 -21.58 4.56 17.44
N GLY A 197 -22.46 4.89 16.49
CA GLY A 197 -22.91 6.25 16.23
C GLY A 197 -21.93 7.13 15.44
N ILE A 198 -20.75 6.62 15.09
CA ILE A 198 -19.85 7.24 14.11
C ILE A 198 -20.33 6.86 12.71
N ARG A 199 -20.42 7.83 11.81
CA ARG A 199 -20.85 7.61 10.43
C ARG A 199 -19.80 7.96 9.39
N PHE A 200 -19.75 7.19 8.31
CA PHE A 200 -18.91 7.45 7.14
C PHE A 200 -19.80 7.52 5.90
N GLU A 201 -19.63 8.56 5.09
CA GLU A 201 -20.45 8.83 3.90
C GLU A 201 -19.60 9.47 2.77
N PRO A 202 -19.29 8.76 1.66
CA PRO A 202 -19.40 7.31 1.44
C PRO A 202 -18.23 6.52 2.04
N PHE A 203 -18.43 5.20 2.21
CA PHE A 203 -17.40 4.27 2.67
C PHE A 203 -17.07 3.23 1.59
N TYR A 204 -15.80 2.89 1.41
CA TYR A 204 -15.36 1.95 0.38
C TYR A 204 -14.70 0.73 1.01
N VAL A 205 -15.08 -0.44 0.52
CA VAL A 205 -14.56 -1.73 1.00
C VAL A 205 -14.14 -2.59 -0.18
N GLN A 206 -13.20 -3.49 0.06
CA GLN A 206 -12.88 -4.55 -0.90
C GLN A 206 -13.86 -5.70 -0.70
N ALA A 207 -14.57 -6.10 -1.76
CA ALA A 207 -15.49 -7.23 -1.73
C ALA A 207 -14.79 -8.47 -2.26
N VAL A 208 -14.49 -9.43 -1.39
CA VAL A 208 -13.74 -10.66 -1.72
C VAL A 208 -14.37 -11.89 -1.07
N PRO A 209 -14.16 -13.10 -1.60
CA PRO A 209 -14.73 -14.32 -1.02
C PRO A 209 -13.96 -14.71 0.26
N LEU A 210 -14.37 -14.19 1.42
CA LEU A 210 -13.68 -14.42 2.69
C LEU A 210 -13.86 -15.84 3.20
N ARG A 211 -14.95 -16.51 2.82
CA ARG A 211 -15.29 -17.88 3.27
C ARG A 211 -15.22 -18.03 4.79
N LEU A 212 -15.71 -17.03 5.52
CA LEU A 212 -15.78 -17.09 6.97
C LEU A 212 -16.70 -18.26 7.40
N PRO A 213 -16.41 -18.95 8.52
CA PRO A 213 -17.32 -19.94 9.08
C PRO A 213 -18.72 -19.36 9.22
N SER A 214 -19.75 -20.14 8.91
CA SER A 214 -21.16 -19.72 8.99
C SER A 214 -21.66 -19.37 10.40
N ARG A 215 -20.78 -19.50 11.40
CA ARG A 215 -20.97 -19.10 12.80
C ARG A 215 -19.73 -18.34 13.28
N ILE A 216 -19.71 -17.04 13.02
CA ILE A 216 -19.02 -16.05 13.86
C ILE A 216 -20.13 -15.24 14.51
#